data_AF-A0A1U9K3G9-F1
#
_entry.id   AF-A0A1U9K3G9-F1
#
_cell.length_a   1.000
_cell.length_b   1.000
_cell.length_c   1.000
_cell.angle_alpha   90.00
_cell.angle_beta   90.00
_cell.angle_gamma   90.00
#
_symmetry.space_group_name_H-M   'P 1'
#
loop_
_entity.id
_entity.type
_entity.pdbx_description
1 polymer ?
#
loop_
_entity_poly.entity_id
_entity_poly.type
_entity_poly.pdbx_seq_one_letter_code
_entity_poly.pdbx_strand_id
1 'polypeptide(L)'
;MAEIFSEAASITHQLDRFHVKRSIRRGLSRQPKLIPLLEEAITQQNQDRFKAAIDTALGNAETEGEEKRIEDMRKYLEGHWDLLRDWREVSPNKPENARGMGCMESNQRRLAYRMKRRGMYWSEAGAEAVAKVQQGIANRTLKEAVLTVWPNRPVTKATASGKKSKQTRCDGHSPRKD
;
A
#
# COMPACT_ATOMS: atom_id res chain seq x y z
N MET A 1 18.58 1.25 5.43
CA MET A 1 17.54 0.20 5.38
C MET A 1 18.06 -1.16 5.83
N ALA A 2 19.32 -1.55 5.54
CA ALA A 2 19.89 -2.82 6.01
C ALA A 2 20.15 -2.88 7.52
N GLU A 3 20.50 -1.76 8.17
CA GLU A 3 20.89 -1.74 9.59
C GLU A 3 19.73 -1.98 10.57
N ILE A 4 18.47 -1.66 10.21
CA ILE A 4 17.33 -1.76 11.14
C ILE A 4 16.91 -3.22 11.37
N PHE A 5 17.19 -4.13 10.43
CA PHE A 5 16.82 -5.54 10.54
C PHE A 5 17.88 -6.38 11.26
N SER A 6 19.08 -5.82 11.51
CA SER A 6 20.22 -6.54 12.10
C SER A 6 20.01 -6.93 13.57
N GLU A 7 19.11 -6.26 14.29
CA GLU A 7 18.88 -6.47 15.73
C GLU A 7 17.60 -7.28 16.02
N ALA A 8 16.84 -7.66 14.99
CA ALA A 8 15.59 -8.39 15.18
C ALA A 8 15.85 -9.89 15.42
N ALA A 9 15.47 -10.40 16.60
CA ALA A 9 15.61 -11.82 16.96
C ALA A 9 14.83 -12.77 16.03
N SER A 10 13.77 -12.29 15.37
CA SER A 10 13.02 -13.02 14.35
C SER A 10 12.22 -12.05 13.48
N ILE A 11 12.18 -12.30 12.16
CA ILE A 11 11.37 -11.52 11.22
C ILE A 11 10.17 -12.37 10.79
N THR A 12 8.96 -11.80 10.92
CA THR A 12 7.73 -12.42 10.43
C THR A 12 7.22 -11.64 9.22
N HIS A 13 6.93 -12.36 8.14
CA HIS A 13 6.33 -11.79 6.94
C HIS A 13 4.86 -12.17 6.85
N GLN A 14 4.02 -11.22 6.48
CA GLN A 14 2.63 -11.46 6.12
C GLN A 14 2.26 -10.58 4.93
N LEU A 15 1.44 -11.13 4.04
CA LEU A 15 0.89 -10.42 2.89
C LEU A 15 -0.22 -9.43 3.31
N ASP A 16 -0.27 -8.25 2.69
CA ASP A 16 -1.31 -7.26 2.99
C ASP A 16 -2.70 -7.83 2.64
N ARG A 17 -3.58 -7.84 3.65
CA ARG A 17 -4.94 -8.38 3.57
C ARG A 17 -5.78 -7.73 2.49
N PHE A 18 -5.53 -6.46 2.14
CA PHE A 18 -6.21 -5.80 1.04
C PHE A 18 -5.93 -6.48 -0.29
N HIS A 19 -4.66 -6.82 -0.57
CA HIS A 19 -4.29 -7.46 -1.83
C HIS A 19 -4.84 -8.89 -1.93
N VAL A 20 -4.82 -9.63 -0.82
CA VAL A 20 -5.48 -10.94 -0.71
C VAL A 20 -6.96 -10.81 -1.05
N LYS A 21 -7.70 -9.95 -0.33
CA LYS A 21 -9.15 -9.75 -0.57
C LYS A 21 -9.44 -9.24 -1.97
N ARG A 22 -8.61 -8.36 -2.52
CA ARG A 22 -8.76 -7.82 -3.87
C ARG A 22 -8.54 -8.91 -4.92
N SER A 23 -7.55 -9.78 -4.72
CA SER A 23 -7.32 -10.93 -5.60
C SER A 23 -8.53 -11.87 -5.58
N ILE A 24 -8.99 -12.26 -4.39
CA ILE A 24 -10.16 -13.14 -4.20
C ILE A 24 -11.41 -12.58 -4.88
N ARG A 25 -11.73 -11.31 -4.63
CA ARG A 25 -12.91 -10.65 -5.22
C ARG A 25 -12.85 -10.52 -6.74
N ARG A 26 -11.64 -10.46 -7.32
CA ARG A 26 -11.46 -10.36 -8.78
C ARG A 26 -11.56 -11.72 -9.46
N GLY A 27 -10.94 -12.74 -8.87
CA GLY A 27 -11.02 -14.12 -9.34
C GLY A 27 -12.44 -14.65 -9.26
N LEU A 28 -13.07 -14.52 -8.09
CA LEU A 28 -14.40 -15.06 -7.80
C LEU A 28 -15.54 -14.06 -8.03
N SER A 29 -15.37 -13.06 -8.91
CA SER A 29 -16.37 -12.00 -9.10
C SER A 29 -17.72 -12.53 -9.56
N ARG A 30 -17.74 -13.65 -10.30
CA ARG A 30 -18.95 -14.34 -10.80
C ARG A 30 -19.42 -15.45 -9.86
N GLN A 31 -18.60 -15.80 -8.87
CA GLN A 31 -18.86 -16.89 -7.92
C GLN A 31 -18.73 -16.41 -6.46
N PRO A 32 -19.46 -15.36 -6.05
CA PRO A 32 -19.28 -14.70 -4.75
C PRO A 32 -19.56 -15.62 -3.55
N LYS A 33 -20.31 -16.71 -3.74
CA LYS A 33 -20.59 -17.72 -2.70
C LYS A 33 -19.33 -18.49 -2.27
N LEU A 34 -18.32 -18.59 -3.13
CA LEU A 34 -17.05 -19.27 -2.83
C LEU A 34 -16.07 -18.39 -2.04
N ILE A 35 -16.27 -17.06 -2.05
CA ILE A 35 -15.40 -16.10 -1.34
C ILE A 35 -15.29 -16.42 0.16
N PRO A 36 -16.38 -16.56 0.94
CA PRO A 36 -16.27 -16.87 2.36
C PRO A 36 -15.59 -18.23 2.63
N LEU A 37 -15.84 -19.24 1.79
CA LEU A 37 -15.21 -20.56 1.92
C LEU A 37 -13.68 -20.47 1.73
N LEU A 38 -13.24 -19.70 0.72
CA LEU A 38 -11.83 -19.49 0.46
C LEU A 38 -11.16 -18.62 1.56
N GLU A 39 -11.83 -17.56 2.03
CA GLU A 39 -11.35 -16.74 3.14
C GLU A 39 -11.23 -17.54 4.45
N GLU A 40 -12.19 -18.43 4.73
CA GLU A 40 -12.16 -19.33 5.88
C GLU A 40 -11.03 -20.36 5.77
N ALA A 41 -10.85 -20.99 4.60
CA ALA A 41 -9.77 -21.94 4.36
C ALA A 41 -8.38 -21.30 4.58
N ILE A 42 -8.19 -20.06 4.12
CA ILE A 42 -6.97 -19.29 4.36
C ILE A 42 -6.78 -19.00 5.86
N THR A 43 -7.84 -18.58 6.54
CA THR A 43 -7.81 -18.27 7.98
C THR A 43 -7.46 -19.51 8.81
N GLN A 44 -8.00 -20.67 8.44
CA GLN A 44 -7.75 -21.95 9.11
C GLN A 44 -6.45 -22.64 8.65
N GLN A 45 -5.72 -22.05 7.70
CA GLN A 45 -4.55 -22.67 7.06
C GLN A 45 -4.86 -24.07 6.50
N ASN A 46 -6.09 -24.27 6.02
CA ASN A 46 -6.56 -25.55 5.49
C ASN A 46 -6.35 -25.58 3.98
N GLN A 47 -5.23 -26.16 3.55
CA GLN A 47 -4.83 -26.19 2.15
C GLN A 47 -5.76 -27.05 1.29
N ASP A 48 -6.35 -28.11 1.86
CA ASP A 48 -7.28 -28.99 1.14
C ASP A 48 -8.60 -28.27 0.83
N ARG A 49 -9.18 -27.57 1.81
CA ARG A 49 -10.37 -26.72 1.61
C ARG A 49 -10.09 -25.59 0.62
N PHE A 50 -8.89 -25.01 0.68
CA PHE A 50 -8.47 -23.98 -0.26
C PHE A 50 -8.42 -24.51 -1.69
N LYS A 51 -7.78 -25.67 -1.92
CA LYS A 51 -7.73 -26.32 -3.25
C LYS A 51 -9.12 -26.69 -3.74
N ALA A 52 -9.94 -27.32 -2.89
CA ALA A 52 -11.30 -27.70 -3.25
C ALA A 52 -12.17 -26.50 -3.67
N ALA A 53 -12.04 -25.36 -3.00
CA ALA A 53 -12.75 -24.13 -3.37
C ALA A 53 -12.30 -23.58 -4.73
N ILE A 54 -11.00 -23.68 -5.05
CA ILE A 54 -10.45 -23.28 -6.34
C ILE A 54 -10.87 -24.25 -7.46
N ASP A 55 -10.78 -25.56 -7.22
CA ASP A 55 -11.21 -26.58 -8.19
C ASP A 55 -12.69 -26.45 -8.51
N THR A 56 -13.52 -26.19 -7.49
CA THR A 56 -14.94 -25.88 -7.68
C THR A 56 -15.12 -24.60 -8.51
N ALA A 57 -14.32 -23.57 -8.26
CA ALA A 57 -14.40 -22.32 -9.01
C ALA A 57 -14.04 -22.51 -10.49
N LEU A 58 -12.98 -23.27 -10.77
CA LEU A 58 -12.54 -23.61 -12.13
C LEU A 58 -13.59 -24.48 -12.84
N GLY A 59 -14.15 -25.48 -12.17
CA GLY A 59 -15.20 -26.35 -12.73
C GLY A 59 -16.50 -25.62 -13.06
N ASN A 60 -16.79 -24.52 -12.37
CA ASN A 60 -17.94 -23.66 -12.62
C ASN A 60 -17.66 -22.50 -13.59
N ALA A 61 -16.43 -22.34 -14.07
CA ALA A 61 -16.07 -21.22 -14.94
C ALA A 61 -16.79 -21.35 -16.30
N GLU A 62 -17.52 -20.30 -16.70
CA GLU A 62 -18.32 -20.32 -17.94
C GLU A 62 -17.54 -19.84 -19.16
N THR A 63 -16.41 -19.16 -18.95
CA THR A 63 -15.63 -18.49 -20.00
C THR A 63 -14.14 -18.60 -19.74
N GLU A 64 -13.33 -18.63 -20.79
CA GLU A 64 -11.86 -18.58 -20.70
C GLU A 64 -11.37 -17.36 -19.90
N GLY A 65 -12.06 -16.22 -20.03
CA GLY A 65 -11.73 -15.00 -19.29
C GLY A 65 -12.06 -15.09 -17.79
N GLU A 66 -13.01 -15.92 -17.39
CA GLU A 66 -13.26 -16.25 -15.98
C GLU A 66 -12.21 -17.22 -15.46
N GLU A 67 -11.97 -18.32 -16.18
CA GLU A 67 -10.95 -19.32 -15.84
C GLU A 67 -9.58 -18.68 -15.64
N LYS A 68 -9.16 -17.82 -16.57
CA LYS A 68 -7.90 -17.07 -16.47
C LYS A 68 -7.83 -16.21 -15.20
N ARG A 69 -8.91 -15.54 -14.81
CA ARG A 69 -8.94 -14.70 -13.59
C ARG A 69 -8.87 -15.55 -12.33
N ILE A 70 -9.49 -16.73 -12.33
CA ILE A 70 -9.40 -17.69 -11.23
C ILE A 70 -7.96 -18.22 -11.15
N GLU A 71 -7.31 -18.54 -12.27
CA GLU A 71 -5.93 -19.01 -12.25
C GLU A 71 -4.89 -17.96 -11.90
N ASP A 72 -5.10 -16.70 -12.30
CA ASP A 72 -4.26 -15.59 -11.84
C ASP A 72 -4.39 -15.41 -10.32
N MET A 73 -5.61 -15.53 -9.78
CA MET A 73 -5.87 -15.51 -8.34
C MET A 73 -5.21 -16.70 -7.62
N ARG A 74 -5.38 -17.91 -8.15
CA ARG A 74 -4.78 -19.14 -7.61
C ARG A 74 -3.27 -19.02 -7.53
N LYS A 75 -2.60 -18.71 -8.65
CA LYS A 75 -1.14 -18.55 -8.71
C LYS A 75 -0.65 -17.52 -7.70
N TYR A 76 -1.36 -16.40 -7.58
CA TYR A 76 -1.03 -15.37 -6.59
C TYR A 76 -1.16 -15.88 -5.16
N LEU A 77 -2.23 -16.58 -4.81
CA LEU A 77 -2.46 -17.03 -3.43
C LEU A 77 -1.57 -18.23 -3.06
N GLU A 78 -1.44 -19.22 -3.94
CA GLU A 78 -0.58 -20.39 -3.73
C GLU A 78 0.90 -19.99 -3.61
N GLY A 79 1.37 -19.09 -4.47
CA GLY A 79 2.76 -18.60 -4.42
C GLY A 79 3.10 -17.81 -3.15
N HIS A 80 2.10 -17.42 -2.35
CA HIS A 80 2.29 -16.69 -1.10
C HIS A 80 1.62 -17.40 0.09
N TRP A 81 1.32 -18.70 -0.01
CA TRP A 81 0.51 -19.44 0.98
C TRP A 81 0.98 -19.21 2.43
N ASP A 82 2.28 -19.36 2.69
CA ASP A 82 2.86 -19.19 4.02
C ASP A 82 2.74 -17.75 4.55
N LEU A 83 2.59 -16.77 3.66
CA LEU A 83 2.43 -15.34 3.99
C LEU A 83 0.96 -14.94 4.20
N LEU A 84 0.00 -15.84 3.92
CA LEU A 84 -1.42 -15.55 4.11
C LEU A 84 -1.86 -15.63 5.57
N ARG A 85 -1.04 -16.26 6.43
CA ARG A 85 -1.31 -16.39 7.86
C ARG A 85 -1.24 -15.04 8.56
N ASP A 86 -2.11 -14.84 9.53
CA ASP A 86 -2.07 -13.61 10.33
C ASP A 86 -0.81 -13.62 11.22
N TRP A 87 -0.04 -12.53 11.19
CA TRP A 87 1.20 -12.40 11.93
C TRP A 87 1.00 -12.64 13.44
N ARG A 88 -0.22 -12.39 13.94
CA ARG A 88 -0.61 -12.60 15.34
C ARG A 88 -0.70 -14.07 15.74
N GLU A 89 -0.67 -14.98 14.77
CA GLU A 89 -0.70 -16.42 14.98
C GLU A 89 0.70 -17.04 14.85
N VAL A 90 1.63 -16.40 14.14
CA VAL A 90 3.01 -16.87 13.94
C VAL A 90 4.01 -16.20 14.88
N SER A 91 3.77 -14.96 15.31
CA SER A 91 4.77 -14.19 16.02
C SER A 91 4.94 -14.69 17.46
N PRO A 92 6.17 -15.06 17.88
CA PRO A 92 6.43 -15.54 19.23
C PRO A 92 6.21 -14.47 20.30
N ASN A 93 6.38 -13.19 19.94
CA ASN A 93 6.34 -12.05 20.85
C ASN A 93 5.18 -11.10 20.48
N LYS A 94 3.96 -11.63 20.38
CA LYS A 94 2.77 -10.82 20.10
C LYS A 94 2.38 -9.95 21.31
N PRO A 95 2.23 -8.62 21.16
CA PRO A 95 1.66 -7.76 22.19
C PRO A 95 0.22 -8.15 22.55
N GLU A 96 -0.19 -8.02 23.81
CA GLU A 96 -1.53 -8.39 24.30
C GLU A 96 -2.66 -7.72 23.50
N ASN A 97 -2.48 -6.45 23.12
CA ASN A 97 -3.43 -5.67 22.33
C ASN A 97 -3.08 -5.59 20.84
N ALA A 98 -2.44 -6.64 20.30
CA ALA A 98 -2.02 -6.69 18.91
C ALA A 98 -3.21 -6.55 17.93
N ARG A 99 -3.20 -5.44 17.18
CA ARG A 99 -4.12 -5.21 16.08
C ARG A 99 -3.57 -5.83 14.80
N GLY A 100 -4.44 -6.14 13.84
CA GLY A 100 -3.96 -6.46 12.49
C GLY A 100 -3.18 -5.28 11.90
N MET A 101 -2.33 -5.52 10.90
CA MET A 101 -1.47 -4.50 10.29
C MET A 101 -2.22 -3.31 9.63
N GLY A 102 -3.55 -3.36 9.55
CA GLY A 102 -4.35 -2.42 8.79
C GLY A 102 -4.18 -2.64 7.28
N CYS A 103 -4.65 -1.68 6.48
CA CYS A 103 -4.43 -1.67 5.03
C CYS A 103 -3.55 -0.48 4.66
N MET A 104 -2.41 -0.74 4.03
CA MET A 104 -1.52 0.32 3.54
C MET A 104 -2.20 1.27 2.56
N GLU A 105 -3.20 0.76 1.83
CA GLU A 105 -4.03 1.54 0.90
C GLU A 105 -4.61 2.81 1.56
N SER A 106 -5.03 2.74 2.83
CA SER A 106 -5.59 3.90 3.55
C SER A 106 -4.56 5.01 3.76
N ASN A 107 -3.30 4.64 4.05
CA ASN A 107 -2.20 5.58 4.23
C ASN A 107 -1.74 6.15 2.89
N GLN A 108 -1.57 5.30 1.87
CA GLN A 108 -1.23 5.73 0.51
C GLN A 108 -2.27 6.71 -0.05
N ARG A 109 -3.56 6.48 0.22
CA ARG A 109 -4.66 7.33 -0.26
C ARG A 109 -4.54 8.78 0.22
N ARG A 110 -4.04 9.01 1.44
CA ARG A 110 -3.80 10.36 1.99
C ARG A 110 -2.76 11.14 1.17
N LEU A 111 -1.77 10.43 0.62
CA LEU A 111 -0.76 11.01 -0.26
C LEU A 111 -1.31 11.18 -1.68
N ALA A 112 -1.94 10.14 -2.22
CA ALA A 112 -2.49 10.13 -3.57
C ALA A 112 -3.48 11.28 -3.80
N TYR A 113 -4.35 11.60 -2.82
CA TYR A 113 -5.28 12.72 -2.93
C TYR A 113 -4.63 14.11 -2.98
N ARG A 114 -3.44 14.25 -2.41
CA ARG A 114 -2.67 15.50 -2.44
C ARG A 114 -1.85 15.62 -3.73
N MET A 115 -1.39 14.49 -4.26
CA MET A 115 -0.42 14.49 -5.35
C MET A 115 -1.05 14.25 -6.73
N LYS A 116 -2.00 13.32 -6.85
CA LYS A 116 -2.58 12.92 -8.14
C LYS A 116 -3.63 13.92 -8.62
N ARG A 117 -3.70 14.12 -9.94
CA ARG A 117 -4.75 14.89 -10.64
C ARG A 117 -4.88 16.35 -10.17
N ARG A 118 -3.78 16.97 -9.76
CA ARG A 118 -3.72 18.38 -9.32
C ARG A 118 -3.04 19.31 -10.34
N GLY A 119 -2.53 18.79 -11.46
CA GLY A 119 -1.77 19.57 -12.44
C GLY A 119 -0.41 20.07 -11.92
N MET A 120 0.04 19.56 -10.77
CA MET A 120 1.31 19.92 -10.15
C MET A 120 2.38 18.88 -10.50
N TYR A 121 3.58 19.36 -10.82
CA TYR A 121 4.78 18.52 -10.89
C TYR A 121 5.49 18.58 -9.54
N TRP A 122 5.79 17.41 -8.99
CA TRP A 122 6.50 17.28 -7.71
C TRP A 122 7.95 16.89 -7.99
N SER A 123 8.90 17.71 -7.56
CA SER A 123 10.28 17.22 -7.40
C SER A 123 10.33 16.17 -6.29
N GLU A 124 11.37 15.36 -6.26
CA GLU A 124 11.57 14.34 -5.23
C GLU A 124 11.52 14.95 -3.82
N ALA A 125 12.27 16.04 -3.60
CA ALA A 125 12.26 16.79 -2.33
C ALA A 125 10.86 17.35 -1.99
N GLY A 126 10.12 17.85 -2.99
CA GLY A 126 8.76 18.35 -2.78
C GLY A 126 7.77 17.24 -2.42
N ALA A 127 7.88 16.09 -3.07
CA ALA A 127 7.06 14.91 -2.76
C ALA A 127 7.35 14.40 -1.34
N GLU A 128 8.62 14.32 -0.96
CA GLU A 128 9.04 13.91 0.39
C GLU A 128 8.53 14.87 1.46
N ALA A 129 8.64 16.18 1.24
CA ALA A 129 8.12 17.19 2.17
C ALA A 129 6.61 17.05 2.39
N VAL A 130 5.83 16.89 1.32
CA VAL A 130 4.39 16.64 1.43
C VAL A 130 4.11 15.34 2.16
N ALA A 131 4.89 14.29 1.92
CA ALA A 131 4.73 13.02 2.61
C ALA A 131 4.95 13.15 4.12
N LYS A 132 6.03 13.83 4.55
CA LYS A 132 6.32 14.11 5.96
C LYS A 132 5.23 14.95 6.62
N VAL A 133 4.71 15.97 5.93
CA VAL A 133 3.58 16.77 6.44
C VAL A 133 2.34 15.90 6.64
N GLN A 134 1.96 15.08 5.64
CA GLN A 134 0.80 14.19 5.74
C GLN A 134 0.98 13.14 6.84
N GLN A 135 2.18 12.60 7.02
CA GLN A 135 2.53 11.70 8.12
C GLN A 135 2.36 12.39 9.48
N GLY A 136 2.89 13.61 9.64
CA GLY A 136 2.73 14.38 10.87
C GLY A 136 1.27 14.71 11.20
N ILE A 137 0.44 14.99 10.19
CA ILE A 137 -1.01 15.20 10.37
C ILE A 137 -1.67 13.91 10.84
N ALA A 138 -1.39 12.78 10.19
CA ALA A 138 -1.99 11.49 10.51
C ALA A 138 -1.62 11.03 11.94
N ASN A 139 -0.38 11.27 12.34
CA ASN A 139 0.14 10.90 13.66
C ASN A 139 -0.13 11.96 14.73
N ARG A 140 -0.75 13.09 14.38
CA ARG A 140 -0.98 14.26 15.26
C ARG A 140 0.31 14.87 15.85
N THR A 141 1.45 14.63 15.22
CA THR A 141 2.76 15.13 15.64
C THR A 141 3.22 16.38 14.90
N LEU A 142 2.51 16.79 13.83
CA LEU A 142 2.96 17.91 12.99
C LEU A 142 3.12 19.22 13.78
N LYS A 143 2.18 19.54 14.67
CA LYS A 143 2.21 20.78 15.45
C LYS A 143 3.48 20.85 16.31
N GLU A 144 3.77 19.77 17.02
CA GLU A 144 4.96 19.67 17.85
C GLU A 144 6.24 19.72 17.00
N ALA A 145 6.31 18.96 15.92
CA ALA A 145 7.47 18.96 15.02
C ALA A 145 7.76 20.37 14.45
N VAL A 146 6.72 21.13 14.08
CA VAL A 146 6.88 22.51 13.62
C VAL A 146 7.38 23.41 14.74
N LEU A 147 6.82 23.31 15.95
CA LEU A 147 7.21 24.17 17.07
C LEU A 147 8.60 23.86 17.63
N THR A 148 9.02 22.59 17.58
CA THR A 148 10.32 22.12 18.11
C THR A 148 11.48 22.37 17.15
N VAL A 149 11.25 22.24 15.84
CA VAL A 149 12.27 22.55 14.82
C VAL A 149 12.35 24.06 14.54
N TRP A 150 11.26 24.80 14.81
CA TRP A 150 11.16 26.24 14.55
C TRP A 150 11.16 27.15 15.82
N PRO A 151 12.16 27.12 16.70
CA PRO A 151 12.37 28.23 17.64
C PRO A 151 13.28 29.33 17.07
N ASN A 152 14.04 29.12 15.98
CA ASN A 152 15.15 30.01 15.62
C ASN A 152 15.44 30.16 14.11
N ARG A 153 14.42 30.42 13.28
CA ARG A 153 14.69 31.00 11.95
C ARG A 153 14.49 32.51 12.02
N PRO A 154 15.54 33.35 11.93
CA PRO A 154 15.32 34.77 11.74
C PRO A 154 14.49 34.92 10.47
N VAL A 155 13.34 35.59 10.59
CA VAL A 155 12.58 36.03 9.42
C VAL A 155 13.51 37.00 8.70
N THR A 156 14.27 36.51 7.72
CA THR A 156 15.05 37.38 6.84
C THR A 156 14.02 38.28 6.16
N LYS A 157 13.90 39.52 6.63
CA LYS A 157 13.22 40.57 5.89
C LYS A 157 13.95 40.63 4.56
N ALA A 158 13.32 40.14 3.51
CA ALA A 158 13.88 40.27 2.17
C ALA A 158 13.99 41.77 1.91
N THR A 159 15.20 42.32 1.97
CA THR A 159 15.48 43.62 1.36
C THR A 159 15.28 43.43 -0.12
N ALA A 160 14.22 44.03 -0.64
CA ALA A 160 13.94 44.12 -2.06
C ALA A 160 15.14 44.76 -2.75
N SER A 161 16.02 43.94 -3.31
CA SER A 161 16.97 44.36 -4.33
C SER A 161 16.69 43.49 -5.55
N GLY A 162 15.99 44.09 -6.50
CA GLY A 162 15.62 43.45 -7.74
C GLY A 162 16.86 42.99 -8.50
N LYS A 163 16.94 41.69 -8.78
CA LYS A 163 17.62 41.17 -9.96
C LYS A 163 16.66 40.26 -10.69
N LYS A 164 16.15 40.74 -11.83
CA LYS A 164 15.38 39.94 -12.78
C LYS A 164 16.29 38.83 -13.31
N SER A 165 16.16 37.60 -12.80
CA SER A 165 16.70 36.43 -13.47
C SER A 165 15.77 36.05 -14.62
N LYS A 166 16.30 36.02 -15.84
CA LYS A 166 15.60 35.61 -17.05
C LYS A 166 14.95 34.24 -16.84
N GLN A 167 13.65 34.18 -17.11
CA GLN A 167 12.87 32.96 -17.14
C GLN A 167 13.36 32.10 -18.30
N THR A 168 14.12 31.04 -18.01
CA THR A 168 14.37 29.97 -18.98
C THR A 168 13.05 29.26 -19.24
N ARG A 169 12.54 29.42 -20.46
CA ARG A 169 11.43 28.62 -21.00
C ARG A 169 11.85 27.15 -20.95
N CYS A 170 11.03 26.32 -20.33
CA CYS A 170 11.09 24.89 -20.52
C CYS A 170 10.48 24.60 -21.91
N ASP A 171 11.29 24.70 -22.95
CA ASP A 171 10.95 24.16 -24.26
C ASP A 171 11.04 22.63 -24.18
N GLY A 172 9.89 21.98 -24.39
CA GLY A 172 9.73 20.53 -24.28
C GLY A 172 8.35 20.10 -24.75
N HIS A 173 7.99 20.54 -25.96
CA HIS A 173 6.80 20.08 -26.66
C HIS A 173 7.07 18.68 -27.23
N SER A 174 6.42 17.66 -26.68
CA SER A 174 6.18 16.40 -27.39
C SER A 174 4.68 16.26 -27.57
N PRO A 175 4.17 16.18 -28.81
CA PRO A 175 2.74 16.06 -29.06
C PRO A 175 2.24 14.70 -28.58
N ARG A 176 1.03 14.70 -28.00
CA ARG A 176 0.28 13.48 -27.75
C ARG A 176 -0.05 12.85 -29.10
N LYS A 177 0.29 11.57 -29.27
CA LYS A 177 -0.38 10.73 -30.25
C LYS A 177 -1.61 10.18 -29.56
N ASP A 178 -2.76 10.51 -30.12
CA ASP A 178 -4.05 9.90 -29.83
C ASP A 178 -4.08 8.43 -30.29
#